data_AF-A0A257GWE1-F1
#
_entry.id   AF-A0A257GWE1-F1
#
_cell.length_a   1.000
_cell.length_b   1.000
_cell.length_c   1.000
_cell.angle_alpha   90.00
_cell.angle_beta   90.00
_cell.angle_gamma   90.00
#
_symmetry.space_group_name_H-M   'P 1'
#
loop_
_entity.id
_entity.type
_entity.pdbx_description
1 polymer ?
#
loop_
_entity_poly.entity_id
_entity_poly.type
_entity_poly.pdbx_seq_one_letter_code
_entity_poly.pdbx_strand_id
1 'polypeptide(L)'
;PAFNRMAHTFSHIFAGGYAAGYYSYKWAEVLSADAYAAFEETANAQGAPNPQTGTKYRTEILEAGGSRPAMESFKAFRGREPSLDALLRHQGMAA
;
A
#
# COMPACT_ATOMS: atom_id res chain seq x y z
N PRO A 1 28.77 -6.24 13.67
CA PRO A 1 30.15 -6.77 13.60
C PRO A 1 31.06 -5.86 12.78
N ALA A 2 32.36 -5.82 13.08
CA ALA A 2 33.32 -4.95 12.37
C ALA A 2 33.43 -5.27 10.87
N PHE A 3 33.06 -6.49 10.46
CA PHE A 3 33.03 -6.92 9.05
C PHE A 3 31.76 -6.50 8.29
N ASN A 4 30.75 -5.93 8.94
CA ASN A 4 29.51 -5.54 8.25
C ASN A 4 29.80 -4.45 7.20
N ARG A 5 29.33 -4.66 5.97
CA ARG A 5 29.44 -3.72 4.84
C ARG A 5 28.10 -3.47 4.14
N MET A 6 26.98 -3.68 4.83
CA MET A 6 25.63 -3.60 4.26
C MET A 6 25.36 -2.28 3.53
N ALA A 7 25.83 -1.15 4.06
CA ALA A 7 25.69 0.15 3.41
C ALA A 7 26.35 0.19 2.01
N HIS A 8 27.48 -0.50 1.81
CA HIS A 8 28.18 -0.54 0.52
C HIS A 8 27.42 -1.33 -0.55
N THR A 9 26.46 -2.17 -0.14
CA THR A 9 25.62 -2.95 -1.04
C THR A 9 24.19 -2.41 -1.11
N PHE A 10 23.89 -1.27 -0.48
CA PHE A 10 22.53 -0.74 -0.39
C PHE A 10 22.14 0.10 -1.62
N SER A 11 22.00 -0.55 -2.76
CA SER A 11 21.75 0.11 -4.05
C SER A 11 20.47 0.95 -4.10
N HIS A 12 19.42 0.61 -3.35
CA HIS A 12 18.19 1.41 -3.33
C HIS A 12 18.45 2.88 -2.95
N ILE A 13 19.34 3.12 -1.98
CA ILE A 13 19.67 4.47 -1.47
C ILE A 13 20.82 5.08 -2.28
N PHE A 14 21.87 4.32 -2.60
CA PHE A 14 23.11 4.87 -3.16
C PHE A 14 23.23 4.81 -4.68
N ALA A 15 22.41 3.99 -5.36
CA ALA A 15 22.44 3.81 -6.81
C ALA A 15 21.02 3.65 -7.41
N GLY A 16 20.01 4.16 -6.71
CA GLY A 16 18.60 4.04 -7.06
C GLY A 16 17.81 5.28 -6.65
N GLY A 17 16.49 5.21 -6.80
CA GLY A 17 15.59 6.35 -6.54
C GLY A 17 15.10 6.50 -5.09
N TYR A 18 15.66 5.75 -4.13
CA TYR A 18 15.14 5.69 -2.76
C TYR A 18 16.04 6.39 -1.73
N ALA A 19 16.92 7.29 -2.17
CA ALA A 19 17.69 8.16 -1.28
C ALA A 19 16.73 8.97 -0.40
N ALA A 20 16.92 8.91 0.93
CA ALA A 20 15.97 9.46 1.93
C ALA A 20 14.51 9.00 1.74
N GLY A 21 14.29 7.87 1.06
CA GLY A 21 12.97 7.40 0.64
C GLY A 21 12.75 5.91 0.82
N TYR A 22 13.68 5.15 1.39
CA TYR A 22 13.52 3.70 1.57
C TYR A 22 12.34 3.33 2.51
N TYR A 23 11.92 4.26 3.38
CA TYR A 23 10.71 4.10 4.19
C TYR A 23 9.43 4.03 3.34
N SER A 24 9.49 4.47 2.07
CA SER A 24 8.34 4.47 1.15
C SER A 24 7.73 3.09 1.00
N TYR A 25 8.50 2.01 1.13
CA TYR A 25 7.97 0.65 1.14
C TYR A 25 7.00 0.43 2.30
N LYS A 26 7.41 0.72 3.54
CA LYS A 26 6.53 0.56 4.71
C LYS A 26 5.37 1.55 4.70
N TRP A 27 5.60 2.76 4.20
CA TRP A 27 4.53 3.74 4.01
C TRP A 27 3.48 3.22 3.02
N ALA A 28 3.92 2.76 1.84
CA ALA A 28 3.03 2.20 0.82
C ALA A 28 2.33 0.92 1.29
N GLU A 29 2.96 0.12 2.17
CA GLU A 29 2.39 -1.11 2.72
C GLU A 29 1.12 -0.83 3.53
N VAL A 30 1.06 0.29 4.27
CA VAL A 30 -0.16 0.75 4.97
C VAL A 30 -1.29 0.94 3.96
N LEU A 31 -1.02 1.65 2.87
CA LEU A 31 -2.02 1.92 1.84
C LEU A 31 -2.43 0.64 1.12
N SER A 32 -1.49 -0.26 0.78
CA SER A 32 -1.83 -1.50 0.07
C SER A 32 -2.62 -2.47 0.94
N ALA A 33 -2.29 -2.58 2.23
CA ALA A 33 -3.02 -3.45 3.16
C ALA A 33 -4.47 -2.97 3.34
N ASP A 34 -4.66 -1.66 3.53
CA ASP A 34 -6.00 -1.08 3.68
C ASP A 34 -6.78 -1.04 2.35
N ALA A 35 -6.10 -0.89 1.22
CA ALA A 35 -6.73 -1.04 -0.08
C ALA A 35 -7.22 -2.47 -0.32
N TYR A 36 -6.42 -3.48 0.06
CA TYR A 36 -6.83 -4.88 -0.01
C TYR A 36 -7.97 -5.21 0.96
N ALA A 37 -7.99 -4.59 2.15
CA ALA A 37 -9.11 -4.74 3.08
C ALA A 37 -10.45 -4.33 2.47
N ALA A 38 -10.49 -3.36 1.54
CA ALA A 38 -11.71 -3.03 0.81
C ALA A 38 -12.21 -4.17 -0.09
N PHE A 39 -11.33 -5.07 -0.57
CA PHE A 39 -11.72 -6.29 -1.29
C PHE A 39 -12.17 -7.39 -0.32
N GLU A 40 -11.54 -7.51 0.84
CA GLU A 40 -11.97 -8.43 1.90
C GLU A 40 -13.39 -8.08 2.39
N GLU A 41 -13.65 -6.78 2.60
CA GLU A 41 -14.94 -6.26 3.10
C GLU A 41 -16.10 -6.46 2.13
N THR A 42 -15.84 -6.47 0.83
CA THR A 42 -16.89 -6.55 -0.20
C THR A 42 -17.01 -7.92 -0.84
N ALA A 43 -16.11 -8.85 -0.50
CA ALA A 43 -16.16 -10.22 -0.97
C ALA A 43 -17.51 -10.88 -0.63
N ASN A 44 -18.01 -11.74 -1.53
CA ASN A 44 -19.26 -12.44 -1.28
C ASN A 44 -19.08 -13.57 -0.23
N ALA A 45 -20.17 -14.24 0.13
CA ALA A 45 -20.15 -15.31 1.14
C ALA A 45 -19.24 -16.51 0.77
N GLN A 46 -18.88 -16.66 -0.51
CA GLN A 46 -17.95 -17.68 -1.00
C GLN A 46 -16.52 -17.14 -1.13
N GLY A 47 -16.25 -15.92 -0.67
CA GLY A 47 -14.94 -15.26 -0.73
C GLY A 47 -14.58 -14.74 -2.12
N ALA A 48 -15.51 -14.71 -3.08
CA ALA A 48 -15.24 -14.19 -4.42
C ALA A 48 -15.15 -12.65 -4.39
N PRO A 49 -14.16 -12.05 -5.08
CA PRO A 49 -14.01 -10.60 -5.14
C PRO A 49 -15.22 -9.91 -5.77
N ASN A 50 -15.54 -8.72 -5.26
CA ASN A 50 -16.58 -7.86 -5.82
C ASN A 50 -16.08 -7.07 -7.05
N PRO A 51 -16.68 -7.25 -8.24
CA PRO A 51 -16.25 -6.54 -9.46
C PRO A 51 -16.34 -5.00 -9.37
N GLN A 52 -17.27 -4.48 -8.57
CA GLN A 52 -17.45 -3.05 -8.36
C GLN A 52 -16.27 -2.47 -7.58
N THR A 53 -15.74 -3.18 -6.58
CA THR A 53 -14.50 -2.77 -5.88
C THR A 53 -13.31 -2.76 -6.84
N GLY A 54 -13.19 -3.77 -7.71
CA GLY A 54 -12.15 -3.82 -8.74
C GLY A 54 -12.23 -2.66 -9.72
N THR A 55 -13.43 -2.33 -10.20
CA THR A 55 -13.66 -1.17 -11.08
C THR A 55 -13.25 0.14 -10.39
N LYS A 56 -13.64 0.31 -9.12
CA LYS A 56 -13.30 1.50 -8.34
C LYS A 56 -11.79 1.63 -8.13
N TYR A 57 -11.10 0.52 -7.84
CA TYR A 57 -9.63 0.52 -7.72
C TYR A 57 -8.96 0.89 -9.04
N ARG A 58 -9.45 0.35 -10.16
CA ARG A 58 -8.94 0.68 -11.48
C ARG A 58 -9.06 2.17 -11.78
N THR A 59 -10.25 2.74 -11.59
CA THR A 59 -10.51 4.14 -11.94
C THR A 59 -9.86 5.12 -10.99
N GLU A 60 -9.95 4.89 -9.68
CA GLU A 60 -9.48 5.88 -8.70
C GLU A 60 -7.97 5.79 -8.41
N ILE A 61 -7.33 4.64 -8.62
CA ILE A 61 -5.89 4.44 -8.33
C ILE A 61 -5.09 4.27 -9.62
N LEU A 62 -5.41 3.28 -10.44
CA LEU A 62 -4.56 2.87 -11.56
C LEU A 62 -4.65 3.84 -12.76
N GLU A 63 -5.88 4.21 -13.16
CA GLU A 63 -6.14 5.13 -14.27
C GLU A 63 -5.73 6.56 -13.92
N ALA A 64 -5.89 6.96 -12.65
CA ALA A 64 -5.53 8.30 -12.20
C ALA A 64 -4.02 8.57 -12.28
N GLY A 65 -3.18 7.56 -12.02
CA GLY A 65 -1.72 7.72 -12.00
C GLY A 65 -1.27 8.91 -11.15
N GLY A 66 -0.39 9.76 -11.69
CA GLY A 66 0.09 10.98 -11.05
C GLY A 66 -0.73 12.24 -11.33
N SER A 67 -1.94 12.13 -11.91
CA SER A 67 -2.73 13.30 -12.33
C SER A 67 -3.38 14.09 -11.18
N ARG A 68 -3.44 13.51 -9.98
CA ARG A 68 -3.92 14.14 -8.74
C ARG A 68 -3.16 13.60 -7.52
N PRO A 69 -3.21 14.27 -6.35
CA PRO A 69 -2.53 13.81 -5.15
C PRO A 69 -2.91 12.36 -4.78
N ALA A 70 -1.91 11.52 -4.47
CA ALA A 70 -2.14 10.11 -4.17
C ALA A 70 -3.12 9.87 -3.00
N MET A 71 -3.12 10.76 -2.00
CA MET A 71 -4.07 10.70 -0.88
C MET A 71 -5.51 10.98 -1.32
N GLU A 72 -5.74 11.84 -2.30
CA GLU A 72 -7.07 12.07 -2.86
C GLU A 72 -7.55 10.84 -3.64
N SER A 73 -6.67 10.24 -4.45
CA SER A 73 -6.93 8.96 -5.12
C SER A 73 -7.31 7.86 -4.13
N PHE A 74 -6.55 7.75 -3.04
CA PHE A 74 -6.84 6.77 -1.99
C PHE A 74 -8.19 7.02 -1.32
N LYS A 75 -8.48 8.27 -0.92
CA LYS A 75 -9.77 8.62 -0.33
C LYS A 75 -10.94 8.39 -1.28
N ALA A 76 -10.78 8.69 -2.57
CA ALA A 76 -11.81 8.44 -3.58
C ALA A 76 -12.12 6.93 -3.68
N PHE A 77 -11.08 6.09 -3.71
CA PHE A 77 -11.24 4.63 -3.68
C PHE A 77 -11.83 4.12 -2.35
N ARG A 78 -11.23 4.47 -1.21
CA ARG A 78 -11.53 3.88 0.10
C ARG A 78 -12.74 4.49 0.79
N GLY A 79 -13.10 5.72 0.45
CA GLY A 79 -14.13 6.53 1.13
C GLY A 79 -13.67 7.19 2.43
N ARG A 80 -12.42 6.93 2.85
CA ARG A 80 -11.79 7.46 4.07
C ARG A 80 -10.27 7.54 3.91
N GLU A 81 -9.60 8.16 4.87
CA GLU A 81 -8.15 8.12 4.99
C GLU A 81 -7.63 6.71 5.33
N PRO A 82 -6.36 6.39 5.02
CA PRO A 82 -5.79 5.08 5.29
C PRO A 82 -5.73 4.80 6.80
N SER A 83 -6.03 3.56 7.17
CA SER A 83 -5.86 3.04 8.53
C SER A 83 -4.71 2.04 8.61
N LEU A 84 -4.05 1.98 9.77
CA LEU A 84 -2.99 1.03 10.08
C LEU A 84 -3.52 -0.38 10.41
N ASP A 85 -4.82 -0.50 10.75
CA ASP A 85 -5.40 -1.72 11.30
C ASP A 85 -5.24 -2.93 10.37
N ALA A 86 -5.46 -2.73 9.07
CA ALA A 86 -5.33 -3.78 8.08
C ALA A 86 -3.88 -4.32 8.01
N LEU A 87 -2.90 -3.43 8.05
CA LEU A 87 -1.49 -3.80 8.03
C LEU A 87 -1.12 -4.63 9.27
N LEU A 88 -1.53 -4.18 10.46
CA LEU A 88 -1.24 -4.88 11.71
C LEU A 88 -1.88 -6.26 11.73
N ARG A 89 -3.13 -6.37 11.27
CA ARG A 89 -3.83 -7.66 11.14
C ARG A 89 -3.12 -8.60 10.16
N HIS A 90 -2.72 -8.12 8.99
CA HIS A 90 -2.01 -8.93 7.99
C HIS A 90 -0.60 -9.34 8.45
N GLN A 91 0.05 -8.56 9.31
CA GLN A 91 1.37 -8.88 9.88
C GLN A 91 1.29 -9.71 11.19
N GLY A 92 0.09 -10.08 11.66
CA GLY A 92 -0.08 -10.83 12.92
C GLY A 92 0.26 -10.02 14.17
N MET A 93 0.09 -8.69 14.09
CA MET A 93 0.39 -7.71 15.15
C MET A 93 -0.87 -6.99 15.66
N ALA A 94 -2.06 -7.46 15.29
CA ALA A 94 -3.31 -6.94 15.86
C ALA A 94 -3.46 -7.37 17.33
N ALA A 95 -3.95 -6.44 18.16
CA ALA A 95 -4.20 -6.67 19.59
C ALA A 95 -5.41 -7.59 19.83
#